data_AF-A0A2U1MPD3-F1
#
_entry.id   AF-A0A2U1MPD3-F1
#
_cell.length_a   1.000
_cell.length_b   1.000
_cell.length_c   1.000
_cell.angle_alpha   90.00
_cell.angle_beta   90.00
_cell.angle_gamma   90.00
#
_symmetry.space_group_name_H-M   'P 1'
#
loop_
_entity.id
_entity.type
_entity.pdbx_description
1 polymer ?
#
loop_
_entity_poly.entity_id
_entity_poly.type
_entity_poly.pdbx_seq_one_letter_code
_entity_poly.pdbx_strand_id
1 'polypeptide(L)'
;MRQEKEEGDGDCHMYNPMHKKQKLHENNMDEISDLPDPIVHQIMSSLNVSEITRISTLSKRFFEIWSSYPFIVFDETTFARMLQGRLREDTIKDRFLDHIYNSVLRRRINRVLSEFRVKVNLSGTFTDNRLDSVIAIVLVNGVRCMDLDFGQSSRYYFPIALASNLINVLRFTGFTLELSNIIQGCPSLGVVSIKSCVILQNIDFSSQTLTEIEFDKCEVSSIKINAPNLHSFFYVGMALINPQPCSIDVSQCQNIAYMSLTNVVNGDWIEDLVYSLSNLETLILVRCQNIGRIKVRNGKLERLEVVDCPLLASIELSAKSLESFRYKGVNSSNCDISFIASKFIKDLSIEGLVITGEWLESQIAQLHCLETLRLKGCDSLTNIKVFHETLRILELHKCLHLVEADIDTPQLIAFKYRGKLIEFCKMVSGSDCAATLDMDPEPLYNNDLYHFYRLRDLLSYFGHFKPLKIICCSQKVYSN
;
A
#
# COMPACT_ATOMS: atom_id res chain seq x y z
N MET A 1 -85.69 -42.66 -27.52
CA MET A 1 -85.95 -43.33 -28.81
C MET A 1 -84.59 -43.37 -29.52
N ARG A 2 -83.84 -44.49 -29.63
CA ARG A 2 -84.08 -45.67 -30.51
C ARG A 2 -84.56 -45.18 -31.89
N GLN A 3 -83.90 -45.34 -33.03
CA GLN A 3 -83.02 -46.36 -33.63
C GLN A 3 -82.37 -45.71 -34.89
N GLU A 4 -81.09 -45.95 -35.24
CA GLU A 4 -80.60 -46.91 -36.28
C GLU A 4 -81.23 -46.72 -37.68
N LYS A 5 -80.57 -46.81 -38.85
CA LYS A 5 -79.22 -47.18 -39.32
C LYS A 5 -79.21 -46.92 -40.87
N GLU A 6 -78.13 -46.35 -41.42
CA GLU A 6 -77.15 -46.96 -42.37
C GLU A 6 -77.55 -47.08 -43.84
N GLU A 7 -76.74 -46.44 -44.71
CA GLU A 7 -76.13 -46.89 -45.98
C GLU A 7 -75.34 -45.67 -46.52
N GLY A 8 -74.06 -45.64 -46.87
CA GLY A 8 -73.04 -46.67 -47.13
C GLY A 8 -72.41 -46.38 -48.51
N ASP A 9 -71.24 -45.72 -48.56
CA ASP A 9 -70.03 -46.11 -49.36
C ASP A 9 -68.99 -44.98 -49.52
N GLY A 10 -67.70 -45.34 -49.48
CA GLY A 10 -66.66 -44.64 -50.22
C GLY A 10 -65.47 -44.03 -49.44
N ASP A 11 -64.45 -44.86 -49.23
CA ASP A 11 -63.00 -44.57 -49.28
C ASP A 11 -62.16 -44.11 -48.06
N CYS A 12 -61.28 -45.07 -47.69
CA CYS A 12 -59.82 -44.97 -47.49
C CYS A 12 -59.24 -44.00 -46.44
N HIS A 13 -58.77 -44.53 -45.29
CA HIS A 13 -57.34 -44.86 -45.11
C HIS A 13 -57.01 -45.45 -43.70
N MET A 14 -56.42 -46.65 -43.74
CA MET A 14 -55.46 -47.34 -42.86
C MET A 14 -55.35 -47.03 -41.35
N TYR A 15 -55.36 -48.12 -40.56
CA TYR A 15 -54.88 -48.19 -39.18
C TYR A 15 -53.68 -49.16 -39.05
N ASN A 16 -52.52 -48.62 -38.62
CA ASN A 16 -51.51 -49.15 -37.66
C ASN A 16 -50.70 -50.45 -37.95
N PRO A 17 -49.59 -50.80 -37.22
CA PRO A 17 -49.04 -50.18 -35.98
C PRO A 17 -47.49 -50.10 -35.81
N MET A 18 -47.09 -49.51 -34.67
CA MET A 18 -45.83 -49.67 -33.89
C MET A 18 -44.65 -48.72 -34.15
N HIS A 19 -44.50 -47.71 -33.28
CA HIS A 19 -43.47 -47.69 -32.22
C HIS A 19 -43.62 -46.43 -31.34
N LYS A 20 -43.89 -46.64 -30.06
CA LYS A 20 -43.70 -45.63 -29.00
C LYS A 20 -42.23 -45.19 -29.01
N LYS A 21 -41.96 -43.96 -29.45
CA LYS A 21 -40.85 -43.15 -28.95
C LYS A 21 -41.45 -42.04 -28.09
N GLN A 22 -41.33 -42.19 -26.78
CA GLN A 22 -41.49 -41.06 -25.86
C GLN A 22 -40.53 -39.97 -26.32
N LYS A 23 -41.06 -38.88 -26.87
CA LYS A 23 -40.33 -37.62 -26.95
C LYS A 23 -40.16 -37.17 -25.51
N LEU A 24 -38.93 -37.29 -25.00
CA LEU A 24 -38.46 -36.51 -23.87
C LEU A 24 -38.84 -35.05 -24.14
N HIS A 25 -39.71 -34.51 -23.29
CA HIS A 25 -39.87 -33.08 -23.17
C HIS A 25 -38.53 -32.57 -22.62
N GLU A 26 -37.62 -32.17 -23.50
CA GLU A 26 -36.51 -31.31 -23.11
C GLU A 26 -37.13 -29.99 -22.65
N ASN A 27 -37.48 -29.93 -21.37
CA ASN A 27 -37.52 -28.67 -20.64
C ASN A 27 -36.09 -28.12 -20.72
N ASN A 28 -35.81 -27.27 -21.71
CA ASN A 28 -34.71 -26.30 -21.65
C ASN A 28 -35.06 -25.26 -20.58
N MET A 29 -35.20 -25.72 -19.34
CA MET A 29 -35.16 -24.86 -18.17
C MET A 29 -33.68 -24.78 -17.81
N ASP A 30 -33.10 -23.60 -18.01
CA ASP A 30 -31.73 -23.29 -17.60
C ASP A 30 -31.57 -23.66 -16.11
N GLU A 31 -31.02 -24.84 -15.78
CA GLU A 31 -30.82 -25.30 -14.39
C GLU A 31 -29.96 -24.31 -13.56
N ILE A 32 -29.17 -23.50 -14.26
CA ILE A 32 -28.35 -22.41 -13.72
C ILE A 32 -29.22 -21.22 -13.28
N SER A 33 -30.39 -21.02 -13.89
CA SER A 33 -31.30 -19.90 -13.61
C SER A 33 -32.11 -20.05 -12.31
N ASP A 34 -32.04 -21.21 -11.63
CA ASP A 34 -32.73 -21.45 -10.35
C ASP A 34 -31.87 -21.09 -9.11
N LEU A 35 -30.63 -20.65 -9.31
CA LEU A 35 -29.73 -20.26 -8.23
C LEU A 35 -30.18 -18.95 -7.56
N PRO A 36 -30.14 -18.85 -6.21
CA PRO A 36 -30.32 -17.59 -5.49
C PRO A 36 -29.31 -16.51 -5.88
N ASP A 37 -29.74 -15.25 -5.97
CA ASP A 37 -28.91 -14.11 -6.39
C ASP A 37 -27.55 -14.02 -5.67
N PRO A 38 -27.43 -14.26 -4.34
CA PRO A 38 -26.13 -14.23 -3.65
C PRO A 38 -25.13 -15.27 -4.18
N ILE A 39 -25.62 -16.46 -4.58
CA ILE A 39 -24.80 -17.55 -5.11
C ILE A 39 -24.36 -17.21 -6.54
N VAL A 40 -25.26 -16.62 -7.34
CA VAL A 40 -24.91 -16.10 -8.67
C VAL A 40 -23.85 -15.00 -8.59
N HIS A 41 -23.98 -14.06 -7.64
CA HIS A 41 -22.97 -13.01 -7.43
C HIS A 41 -21.61 -13.58 -7.03
N GLN A 42 -21.57 -14.59 -6.16
CA GLN A 42 -20.32 -15.22 -5.74
C GLN A 42 -19.66 -15.96 -6.91
N ILE A 43 -20.42 -16.73 -7.69
CA ILE A 43 -19.97 -17.37 -8.92
C ILE A 43 -19.41 -16.31 -9.88
N MET A 44 -20.16 -15.25 -10.17
CA MET A 44 -19.74 -14.20 -11.10
C MET A 44 -18.51 -13.40 -10.65
N SER A 45 -18.32 -13.20 -9.33
CA SER A 45 -17.12 -12.57 -8.78
C SER A 45 -15.86 -13.43 -8.93
N SER A 46 -16.04 -14.75 -9.05
CA SER A 46 -14.97 -15.74 -9.22
C SER A 46 -14.70 -16.14 -10.67
N LEU A 47 -15.58 -15.77 -11.61
CA LEU A 47 -15.46 -16.06 -13.03
C LEU A 47 -14.76 -14.92 -13.77
N ASN A 48 -13.98 -15.27 -14.80
CA ASN A 48 -13.37 -14.27 -15.67
C ASN A 48 -14.31 -13.80 -16.80
N VAL A 49 -13.95 -12.73 -17.51
CA VAL A 49 -14.86 -12.08 -18.47
C VAL A 49 -15.23 -12.96 -19.69
N SER A 50 -14.38 -13.93 -20.06
CA SER A 50 -14.69 -14.92 -21.11
C SER A 50 -15.71 -15.94 -20.62
N GLU A 51 -15.59 -16.39 -19.38
CA GLU A 51 -16.56 -17.27 -18.72
C GLU A 51 -17.88 -16.55 -18.48
N ILE A 52 -17.83 -15.29 -18.05
CA ILE A 52 -18.99 -14.44 -17.87
C ILE A 52 -19.74 -14.27 -19.19
N THR A 53 -19.06 -13.96 -20.30
CA THR A 53 -19.71 -13.80 -21.61
C THR A 53 -20.28 -15.12 -22.12
N ARG A 54 -19.59 -16.25 -21.90
CA ARG A 54 -20.14 -17.59 -22.22
C ARG A 54 -21.35 -17.94 -21.36
N ILE A 55 -21.28 -17.73 -20.06
CA ILE A 55 -22.36 -18.06 -19.11
C ILE A 55 -23.56 -17.12 -19.32
N SER A 56 -23.32 -15.85 -19.64
CA SER A 56 -24.39 -14.90 -19.98
C SER A 56 -24.99 -15.12 -21.37
N THR A 57 -24.31 -15.81 -22.29
CA THR A 57 -24.97 -16.37 -23.49
C THR A 57 -25.79 -17.63 -23.21
N LEU A 58 -25.50 -18.33 -22.10
CA LEU A 58 -26.16 -19.58 -21.71
C LEU A 58 -27.36 -19.38 -20.76
N SER A 59 -27.48 -18.22 -20.09
CA SER A 59 -28.62 -17.90 -19.23
C SER A 59 -28.97 -16.42 -19.29
N LYS A 60 -30.25 -16.14 -19.60
CA LYS A 60 -30.80 -14.77 -19.61
C LYS A 60 -30.72 -14.12 -18.22
N ARG A 61 -30.94 -14.90 -17.15
CA ARG A 61 -30.86 -14.42 -15.75
C ARG A 61 -29.42 -14.03 -15.39
N PHE A 62 -28.43 -14.81 -15.79
CA PHE A 62 -27.01 -14.47 -15.56
C PHE A 62 -26.59 -13.23 -16.36
N PHE A 63 -27.06 -13.08 -17.60
CA PHE A 63 -26.87 -11.84 -18.35
C PHE A 63 -27.52 -10.64 -17.67
N GLU A 64 -28.76 -10.77 -17.17
CA GLU A 64 -29.46 -9.72 -16.43
C GLU A 64 -28.70 -9.32 -15.15
N ILE A 65 -28.30 -10.29 -14.33
CA ILE A 65 -27.53 -10.06 -13.11
C ILE A 65 -26.17 -9.43 -13.42
N TRP A 66 -25.45 -9.93 -14.44
CA TRP A 66 -24.20 -9.35 -14.91
C TRP A 66 -24.36 -7.91 -15.42
N SER A 67 -25.40 -7.67 -16.22
CA SER A 67 -25.69 -6.35 -16.80
C SER A 67 -26.01 -5.30 -15.73
N SER A 68 -26.53 -5.76 -14.57
CA SER A 68 -26.82 -4.94 -13.39
C SER A 68 -25.69 -4.89 -12.36
N TYR A 69 -24.55 -5.56 -12.62
CA TYR A 69 -23.48 -5.70 -11.65
C TYR A 69 -22.74 -4.36 -11.45
N PRO A 70 -22.68 -3.82 -10.21
CA PRO A 70 -22.26 -2.45 -9.97
C PRO A 70 -20.73 -2.25 -9.98
N PHE A 71 -19.95 -3.32 -10.12
CA PHE A 71 -18.50 -3.30 -10.21
C PHE A 71 -18.06 -3.74 -11.60
N ILE A 72 -17.23 -2.94 -12.26
CA ILE A 72 -16.65 -3.26 -13.55
C ILE A 72 -15.14 -3.24 -13.40
N VAL A 73 -14.48 -4.36 -13.67
CA VAL A 73 -13.02 -4.47 -13.56
C VAL A 73 -12.46 -5.12 -14.82
N PHE A 74 -11.51 -4.44 -15.44
CA PHE A 74 -10.76 -4.94 -16.59
C PHE A 74 -9.26 -4.92 -16.29
N ASP A 75 -8.57 -6.02 -16.58
CA ASP A 75 -7.12 -6.15 -16.38
C ASP A 75 -6.46 -6.81 -17.60
N GLU A 76 -5.60 -6.06 -18.28
CA GLU A 76 -4.91 -6.50 -19.50
C GLU A 76 -4.02 -7.71 -19.24
N THR A 77 -3.33 -7.80 -18.10
CA THR A 77 -2.43 -8.93 -17.81
C THR A 77 -3.20 -10.24 -17.68
N THR A 78 -4.40 -10.16 -17.12
CA THR A 78 -5.32 -11.27 -16.93
C THR A 78 -5.92 -11.69 -18.27
N PHE A 79 -6.31 -10.71 -19.09
CA PHE A 79 -6.79 -10.95 -20.44
C PHE A 79 -5.72 -11.57 -21.35
N ALA A 80 -4.48 -11.07 -21.31
CA ALA A 80 -3.35 -11.58 -22.08
C ALA A 80 -3.03 -13.05 -21.72
N ARG A 81 -3.05 -13.41 -20.43
CA ARG A 81 -2.87 -14.79 -19.96
C ARG A 81 -3.90 -15.75 -20.55
N MET A 82 -5.15 -15.32 -20.74
CA MET A 82 -6.21 -16.15 -21.33
C MET A 82 -6.00 -16.44 -22.81
N LEU A 83 -5.27 -15.56 -23.53
CA LEU A 83 -4.99 -15.72 -24.95
C LEU A 83 -3.78 -16.63 -25.24
N GLN A 84 -3.22 -17.28 -24.21
CA GLN A 84 -2.16 -18.32 -24.29
C GLN A 84 -0.92 -17.93 -25.14
N GLY A 85 -0.56 -16.64 -25.20
CA GLY A 85 0.62 -16.18 -25.96
C GLY A 85 0.51 -16.34 -27.48
N ARG A 86 -0.70 -16.51 -28.02
CA ARG A 86 -0.92 -16.79 -29.46
C ARG A 86 -0.85 -15.55 -30.37
N LEU A 87 -0.66 -14.35 -29.81
CA LEU A 87 -0.80 -13.07 -30.51
C LEU A 87 0.33 -12.10 -30.10
N ARG A 88 0.65 -11.13 -30.98
CA ARG A 88 1.56 -10.02 -30.66
C ARG A 88 0.93 -9.09 -29.62
N GLU A 89 1.76 -8.42 -28.81
CA GLU A 89 1.30 -7.53 -27.72
C GLU A 89 0.33 -6.44 -28.21
N ASP A 90 0.62 -5.75 -29.31
CA ASP A 90 -0.27 -4.72 -29.87
C ASP A 90 -1.64 -5.27 -30.26
N THR A 91 -1.69 -6.50 -30.79
CA THR A 91 -2.95 -7.16 -31.15
C THR A 91 -3.75 -7.58 -29.92
N ILE A 92 -3.08 -7.96 -28.84
CA ILE A 92 -3.72 -8.28 -27.55
C ILE A 92 -4.33 -7.01 -26.96
N LYS A 93 -3.57 -5.91 -26.94
CA LYS A 93 -4.04 -4.60 -26.49
C LYS A 93 -5.27 -4.16 -27.27
N ASP A 94 -5.22 -4.17 -28.60
CA ASP A 94 -6.34 -3.71 -29.42
C ASP A 94 -7.62 -4.54 -29.19
N ARG A 95 -7.50 -5.87 -29.11
CA ARG A 95 -8.61 -6.76 -28.74
C ARG A 95 -9.12 -6.52 -27.33
N PHE A 96 -8.24 -6.14 -26.40
CA PHE A 96 -8.63 -5.80 -25.04
C PHE A 96 -9.41 -4.49 -24.98
N LEU A 97 -9.01 -3.48 -25.75
CA LEU A 97 -9.74 -2.21 -25.86
C LEU A 97 -11.12 -2.42 -26.51
N ASP A 98 -11.20 -3.22 -27.57
CA ASP A 98 -12.47 -3.66 -28.15
C ASP A 98 -13.33 -4.42 -27.14
N HIS A 99 -12.70 -5.26 -26.32
CA HIS A 99 -13.40 -6.01 -25.28
C HIS A 99 -14.00 -5.07 -24.22
N ILE A 100 -13.25 -4.08 -23.74
CA ILE A 100 -13.74 -3.06 -22.80
C ILE A 100 -14.94 -2.33 -23.42
N TYR A 101 -14.78 -1.82 -24.64
CA TYR A 101 -15.80 -1.06 -25.35
C TYR A 101 -17.10 -1.86 -25.55
N ASN A 102 -16.98 -3.05 -26.13
CA ASN A 102 -18.13 -3.92 -26.38
C ASN A 102 -18.79 -4.39 -25.08
N SER A 103 -18.00 -4.66 -24.04
CA SER A 103 -18.54 -5.08 -22.74
C SER A 103 -19.35 -3.95 -22.09
N VAL A 104 -18.90 -2.70 -22.17
CA VAL A 104 -19.61 -1.55 -21.58
C VAL A 104 -20.86 -1.22 -22.39
N LEU A 105 -20.79 -1.21 -23.73
CA LEU A 105 -21.95 -0.98 -24.59
C LEU A 105 -23.08 -2.01 -24.41
N ARG A 106 -22.72 -3.28 -24.16
CA ARG A 106 -23.70 -4.36 -23.97
C ARG A 106 -24.43 -4.29 -22.63
N ARG A 107 -23.92 -3.53 -21.66
CA ARG A 107 -24.58 -3.37 -20.37
C ARG A 107 -25.74 -2.39 -20.54
N ARG A 108 -26.96 -2.86 -20.27
CA ARG A 108 -28.12 -1.98 -20.05
C ARG A 108 -27.98 -1.37 -18.65
N ILE A 109 -27.16 -0.34 -18.52
CA ILE A 109 -26.89 0.28 -17.22
C ILE A 109 -28.11 1.13 -16.82
N ASN A 110 -29.12 0.48 -16.24
CA ASN A 110 -30.29 1.15 -15.65
C ASN A 110 -30.12 1.39 -14.13
N ARG A 111 -28.91 1.18 -13.58
CA ARG A 111 -28.59 1.33 -12.16
C ARG A 111 -27.27 2.08 -11.98
N VAL A 112 -27.13 2.77 -10.85
CA VAL A 112 -25.92 3.52 -10.47
C VAL A 112 -24.72 2.58 -10.38
N LEU A 113 -23.68 2.84 -11.18
CA LEU A 113 -22.43 2.09 -11.11
C LEU A 113 -21.69 2.45 -9.81
N SER A 114 -21.19 1.46 -9.07
CA SER A 114 -20.41 1.74 -7.85
C SER A 114 -18.94 1.96 -8.19
N GLU A 115 -18.32 1.06 -8.95
CA GLU A 115 -16.89 1.09 -9.24
C GLU A 115 -16.60 0.71 -10.70
N PHE A 116 -15.68 1.46 -11.30
CA PHE A 116 -15.11 1.18 -12.61
C PHE A 116 -13.60 1.18 -12.51
N ARG A 117 -12.98 0.01 -12.73
CA ARG A 117 -11.53 -0.18 -12.75
C ARG A 117 -11.05 -0.69 -14.10
N VAL A 118 -10.02 -0.05 -14.64
CA VAL A 118 -9.33 -0.51 -15.86
C VAL A 118 -7.84 -0.46 -15.63
N LYS A 119 -7.16 -1.58 -15.88
CA LYS A 119 -5.71 -1.65 -15.93
C LYS A 119 -5.24 -2.10 -17.31
N VAL A 120 -4.52 -1.23 -17.99
CA VAL A 120 -3.99 -1.43 -19.35
C VAL A 120 -2.70 -0.63 -19.50
N ASN A 121 -1.68 -1.12 -20.18
CA ASN A 121 -0.48 -0.31 -20.44
C ASN A 121 -0.63 0.46 -21.75
N LEU A 122 -0.95 1.75 -21.70
CA LEU A 122 -1.10 2.63 -22.88
C LEU A 122 0.17 3.45 -23.18
N SER A 123 1.35 2.88 -22.96
CA SER A 123 2.61 3.53 -23.36
C SER A 123 2.60 3.86 -24.86
N GLY A 124 2.83 5.13 -25.21
CA GLY A 124 2.83 5.63 -26.59
C GLY A 124 1.44 5.91 -27.19
N THR A 125 0.35 5.61 -26.47
CA THR A 125 -1.03 5.94 -26.89
C THR A 125 -1.51 7.14 -26.09
N PHE A 126 -1.78 8.25 -26.78
CA PHE A 126 -2.20 9.51 -26.14
C PHE A 126 -3.71 9.65 -26.04
N THR A 127 -4.48 9.05 -26.95
CA THR A 127 -5.95 9.04 -26.95
C THR A 127 -6.45 7.74 -27.59
N ASP A 128 -7.62 7.26 -27.18
CA ASP A 128 -8.34 6.17 -27.83
C ASP A 128 -9.85 6.40 -27.71
N ASN A 129 -10.52 6.57 -28.86
CA ASN A 129 -11.95 6.89 -28.91
C ASN A 129 -12.84 5.86 -28.20
N ARG A 130 -12.40 4.59 -28.15
CA ARG A 130 -13.17 3.53 -27.47
C ARG A 130 -13.12 3.74 -25.96
N LEU A 131 -11.95 4.05 -25.40
CA LEU A 131 -11.79 4.36 -23.99
C LEU A 131 -12.48 5.66 -23.61
N ASP A 132 -12.35 6.71 -24.42
CA ASP A 132 -13.03 7.98 -24.16
C ASP A 132 -14.55 7.80 -24.13
N SER A 133 -15.10 7.02 -25.07
CA SER A 133 -16.52 6.66 -25.10
C SER A 133 -16.94 5.86 -23.87
N VAL A 134 -16.12 4.89 -23.45
CA VAL A 134 -16.38 4.08 -22.26
C VAL A 134 -16.39 4.94 -21.00
N ILE A 135 -15.41 5.82 -20.84
CA ILE A 135 -15.32 6.75 -19.70
C ILE A 135 -16.58 7.63 -19.68
N ALA A 136 -16.98 8.20 -20.82
CA ALA A 136 -18.19 9.01 -20.93
C ALA A 136 -19.47 8.23 -20.54
N ILE A 137 -19.63 6.99 -21.03
CA ILE A 137 -20.77 6.13 -20.68
C ILE A 137 -20.78 5.86 -19.17
N VAL A 138 -19.63 5.49 -18.60
CA VAL A 138 -19.50 5.17 -17.17
C VAL A 138 -19.84 6.38 -16.29
N LEU A 139 -19.45 7.58 -16.70
CA LEU A 139 -19.77 8.83 -16.00
C LEU A 139 -21.27 9.12 -15.99
N VAL A 140 -21.93 9.02 -17.15
CA VAL A 140 -23.39 9.23 -17.26
C VAL A 140 -24.17 8.24 -16.38
N ASN A 141 -23.62 7.06 -16.16
CA ASN A 141 -24.22 6.01 -15.33
C ASN A 141 -23.89 6.11 -13.83
N GLY A 142 -23.30 7.22 -13.40
CA GLY A 142 -23.19 7.58 -12.00
C GLY A 142 -22.17 6.78 -11.19
N VAL A 143 -21.04 6.47 -11.81
CA VAL A 143 -19.88 5.87 -11.12
C VAL A 143 -19.47 6.66 -9.88
N ARG A 144 -19.19 5.96 -8.77
CA ARG A 144 -18.69 6.58 -7.53
C ARG A 144 -17.18 6.46 -7.35
N CYS A 145 -16.61 5.34 -7.79
CA CYS A 145 -15.18 5.08 -7.76
C CYS A 145 -14.68 4.82 -9.19
N MET A 146 -13.76 5.66 -9.66
CA MET A 146 -13.11 5.49 -10.95
C MET A 146 -11.61 5.27 -10.74
N ASP A 147 -11.12 4.10 -11.18
CA ASP A 147 -9.74 3.65 -11.00
C ASP A 147 -9.14 3.24 -12.35
N LEU A 148 -8.37 4.14 -12.96
CA LEU A 148 -7.78 3.92 -14.28
C LEU A 148 -6.26 3.86 -14.14
N ASP A 149 -5.69 2.69 -14.39
CA ASP A 149 -4.25 2.47 -14.45
C ASP A 149 -3.82 2.24 -15.89
N PHE A 150 -3.32 3.30 -16.53
CA PHE A 150 -2.86 3.27 -17.92
C PHE A 150 -1.36 2.96 -18.05
N GLY A 151 -0.69 2.66 -16.93
CA GLY A 151 0.74 2.39 -16.86
C GLY A 151 1.59 3.64 -16.67
N GLN A 152 2.70 3.49 -15.94
CA GLN A 152 3.55 4.62 -15.49
C GLN A 152 4.23 5.42 -16.61
N SER A 153 4.38 4.81 -17.79
CA SER A 153 4.96 5.47 -18.97
C SER A 153 3.91 6.00 -19.94
N SER A 154 2.61 5.87 -19.61
CA SER A 154 1.55 6.46 -20.41
C SER A 154 1.44 7.97 -20.14
N ARG A 155 0.88 8.68 -21.12
CA ARG A 155 0.60 10.12 -21.08
C ARG A 155 -0.78 10.39 -21.65
N TYR A 156 -1.71 9.49 -21.39
CA TYR A 156 -3.05 9.53 -21.98
C TYR A 156 -3.75 10.85 -21.62
N TYR A 157 -4.21 11.60 -22.62
CA TYR A 157 -4.93 12.85 -22.38
C TYR A 157 -6.29 12.53 -21.80
N PHE A 158 -6.50 12.99 -20.57
CA PHE A 158 -7.78 12.78 -19.94
C PHE A 158 -8.83 13.71 -20.56
N PRO A 159 -10.01 13.21 -20.99
CA PRO A 159 -11.03 14.07 -21.58
C PRO A 159 -11.54 15.07 -20.53
N ILE A 160 -11.26 16.36 -20.76
CA ILE A 160 -11.46 17.50 -19.83
C ILE A 160 -12.94 17.71 -19.43
N ALA A 161 -13.89 17.05 -20.10
CA ALA A 161 -15.33 17.18 -19.87
C ALA A 161 -15.88 16.33 -18.71
N LEU A 162 -15.07 16.04 -17.69
CA LEU A 162 -15.49 15.20 -16.57
C LEU A 162 -16.29 16.02 -15.55
N ALA A 163 -17.61 16.08 -15.76
CA ALA A 163 -18.56 16.63 -14.80
C ALA A 163 -19.38 15.47 -14.20
N SER A 164 -19.13 15.15 -12.92
CA SER A 164 -19.90 14.14 -12.20
C SER A 164 -20.11 14.55 -10.75
N ASN A 165 -21.38 14.60 -10.34
CA ASN A 165 -21.76 14.86 -8.96
C ASN A 165 -21.73 13.60 -8.08
N LEU A 166 -21.35 12.45 -8.64
CA LEU A 166 -21.42 11.16 -7.97
C LEU A 166 -20.05 10.55 -7.68
N ILE A 167 -18.98 11.03 -8.33
CA ILE A 167 -17.63 10.52 -8.07
C ILE A 167 -17.16 10.98 -6.71
N ASN A 168 -16.82 10.01 -5.86
CA ASN A 168 -16.23 10.21 -4.55
C ASN A 168 -14.74 9.83 -4.53
N VAL A 169 -14.33 8.88 -5.39
CA VAL A 169 -12.97 8.36 -5.43
C VAL A 169 -12.47 8.36 -6.86
N LEU A 170 -11.31 8.97 -7.08
CA LEU A 170 -10.64 9.04 -8.37
C LEU A 170 -9.18 8.61 -8.22
N ARG A 171 -8.80 7.54 -8.91
CA ARG A 171 -7.45 7.00 -8.93
C ARG A 171 -6.98 6.92 -10.38
N PHE A 172 -5.99 7.71 -10.75
CA PHE A 172 -5.46 7.77 -12.11
C PHE A 172 -3.97 7.49 -12.13
N THR A 173 -3.54 6.61 -13.04
CA THR A 173 -2.12 6.36 -13.32
C THR A 173 -1.82 6.57 -14.81
N GLY A 174 -0.80 7.37 -15.14
CA GLY A 174 -0.32 7.51 -16.52
C GLY A 174 -1.10 8.50 -17.39
N PHE A 175 -1.68 9.54 -16.80
CA PHE A 175 -2.50 10.53 -17.51
C PHE A 175 -1.80 11.88 -17.67
N THR A 176 -2.21 12.63 -18.69
CA THR A 176 -1.97 14.07 -18.82
C THR A 176 -3.26 14.80 -18.49
N LEU A 177 -3.27 15.64 -17.44
CA LEU A 177 -4.50 16.24 -16.91
C LEU A 177 -4.32 17.63 -16.30
N GLU A 178 -5.44 18.36 -16.17
CA GLU A 178 -5.58 19.58 -15.36
C GLU A 178 -6.40 19.26 -14.11
N LEU A 179 -5.73 19.14 -12.96
CA LEU A 179 -6.38 18.67 -11.74
C LEU A 179 -7.47 19.64 -11.26
N SER A 180 -7.24 20.95 -11.36
CA SER A 180 -8.22 21.96 -10.95
C SER A 180 -9.57 21.81 -11.67
N ASN A 181 -9.57 21.42 -12.95
CA ASN A 181 -10.79 21.16 -13.71
C ASN A 181 -11.52 19.91 -13.20
N ILE A 182 -10.78 18.86 -12.82
CA ILE A 182 -11.35 17.63 -12.24
C ILE A 182 -12.01 17.95 -10.90
N ILE A 183 -11.34 18.73 -10.03
CA ILE A 183 -11.90 19.14 -8.74
C ILE A 183 -13.17 19.97 -8.92
N GLN A 184 -13.18 20.90 -9.88
CA GLN A 184 -14.36 21.72 -10.19
C GLN A 184 -15.50 20.90 -10.80
N GLY A 185 -15.18 19.91 -11.65
CA GLY A 185 -16.16 19.04 -12.29
C GLY A 185 -16.72 17.94 -11.37
N CYS A 186 -16.03 17.62 -10.28
CA CYS A 186 -16.43 16.58 -9.32
C CYS A 186 -16.64 17.15 -7.90
N PRO A 187 -17.76 17.83 -7.62
CA PRO A 187 -17.97 18.49 -6.33
C PRO A 187 -18.03 17.54 -5.13
N SER A 188 -18.36 16.27 -5.33
CA SER A 188 -18.46 15.25 -4.27
C SER A 188 -17.18 14.43 -4.03
N LEU A 189 -16.07 14.85 -4.65
CA LEU A 189 -14.82 14.11 -4.62
C LEU A 189 -14.19 14.15 -3.22
N GLY A 190 -14.05 12.97 -2.61
CA GLY A 190 -13.48 12.78 -1.29
C GLY A 190 -12.03 12.27 -1.31
N VAL A 191 -11.67 11.47 -2.31
CA VAL A 191 -10.34 10.85 -2.44
C VAL A 191 -9.80 11.05 -3.83
N VAL A 192 -8.56 11.54 -3.91
CA VAL A 192 -7.81 11.72 -5.17
C VAL A 192 -6.45 11.04 -5.05
N SER A 193 -6.15 10.12 -5.96
CA SER A 193 -4.85 9.48 -6.08
C SER A 193 -4.37 9.60 -7.52
N ILE A 194 -3.30 10.36 -7.74
CA ILE A 194 -2.74 10.64 -9.06
C ILE A 194 -1.32 10.11 -9.08
N LYS A 195 -1.02 9.16 -9.97
CA LYS A 195 0.25 8.44 -10.01
C LYS A 195 0.89 8.51 -11.40
N SER A 196 2.18 8.84 -11.48
CA SER A 196 2.92 8.88 -12.75
C SER A 196 2.18 9.70 -13.83
N CYS A 197 1.54 10.80 -13.42
CA CYS A 197 0.77 11.66 -14.32
C CYS A 197 1.54 12.96 -14.58
N VAL A 198 1.31 13.52 -15.77
CA VAL A 198 1.78 14.86 -16.16
C VAL A 198 0.67 15.85 -15.82
N ILE A 199 0.93 16.75 -14.89
CA ILE A 199 -0.04 17.79 -14.50
C ILE A 199 0.31 19.05 -15.28
N LEU A 200 -0.62 19.52 -16.12
CA LEU A 200 -0.35 20.58 -17.10
C LEU A 200 -0.12 21.96 -16.46
N GLN A 201 -0.52 22.16 -15.21
CA GLN A 201 -0.40 23.42 -14.48
C GLN A 201 0.04 23.14 -13.04
N ASN A 202 0.54 24.17 -12.35
CA ASN A 202 0.76 24.10 -10.91
C ASN A 202 -0.56 23.81 -10.19
N ILE A 203 -0.49 23.03 -9.12
CA ILE A 203 -1.68 22.68 -8.35
C ILE A 203 -2.01 23.85 -7.45
N ASP A 204 -3.12 24.53 -7.71
CA ASP A 204 -3.71 25.55 -6.84
C ASP A 204 -5.24 25.41 -6.89
N PHE A 205 -5.83 24.87 -5.82
CA PHE A 205 -7.29 24.74 -5.72
C PHE A 205 -7.77 24.70 -4.26
N SER A 206 -9.08 24.87 -4.10
CA SER A 206 -9.79 24.65 -2.84
C SER A 206 -10.86 23.57 -2.99
N SER A 207 -11.13 22.83 -1.91
CA SER A 207 -12.20 21.82 -1.88
C SER A 207 -12.76 21.68 -0.47
N GLN A 208 -14.08 21.52 -0.35
CA GLN A 208 -14.75 21.28 0.92
C GLN A 208 -15.03 19.79 1.17
N THR A 209 -14.74 18.91 0.21
CA THR A 209 -15.14 17.50 0.25
C THR A 209 -13.96 16.54 0.33
N LEU A 210 -12.76 16.98 -0.09
CA LEU A 210 -11.58 16.13 -0.07
C LEU A 210 -11.15 15.79 1.37
N THR A 211 -10.86 14.51 1.55
CA THR A 211 -10.43 13.86 2.79
C THR A 211 -9.07 13.18 2.64
N GLU A 212 -8.71 12.74 1.43
CA GLU A 212 -7.43 12.10 1.12
C GLU A 212 -6.90 12.56 -0.24
N ILE A 213 -5.60 12.89 -0.28
CA ILE A 213 -4.89 13.22 -1.52
C ILE A 213 -3.56 12.47 -1.56
N GLU A 214 -3.31 11.79 -2.68
CA GLU A 214 -2.05 11.13 -2.99
C GLU A 214 -1.52 11.62 -4.35
N PHE A 215 -0.29 12.14 -4.34
CA PHE A 215 0.51 12.38 -5.53
C PHE A 215 1.71 11.44 -5.53
N ASP A 216 1.79 10.55 -6.51
CA ASP A 216 2.92 9.63 -6.65
C ASP A 216 3.62 9.87 -7.99
N LYS A 217 4.90 10.26 -7.97
CA LYS A 217 5.73 10.45 -9.17
C LYS A 217 5.04 11.35 -10.21
N CYS A 218 4.47 12.47 -9.76
CA CYS A 218 3.91 13.47 -10.66
C CYS A 218 4.95 14.56 -10.93
N GLU A 219 5.00 15.07 -12.16
CA GLU A 219 5.85 16.21 -12.52
C GLU A 219 5.15 17.51 -12.09
N VAL A 220 5.46 18.01 -10.90
CA VAL A 220 4.84 19.22 -10.33
C VAL A 220 5.88 20.09 -9.63
N SER A 221 5.88 21.39 -9.93
CA SER A 221 6.81 22.35 -9.31
C SER A 221 6.26 23.01 -8.03
N SER A 222 4.93 23.14 -7.93
CA SER A 222 4.27 23.77 -6.79
C SER A 222 2.88 23.18 -6.55
N ILE A 223 2.57 22.93 -5.27
CA ILE A 223 1.30 22.43 -4.77
C ILE A 223 0.80 23.37 -3.69
N LYS A 224 -0.36 23.97 -3.91
CA LYS A 224 -1.08 24.79 -2.96
C LYS A 224 -2.52 24.29 -2.84
N ILE A 225 -2.92 23.86 -1.65
CA ILE A 225 -4.23 23.25 -1.44
C ILE A 225 -4.90 23.87 -0.22
N ASN A 226 -6.15 24.29 -0.40
CA ASN A 226 -7.04 24.67 0.68
C ASN A 226 -8.20 23.68 0.78
N ALA A 227 -8.02 22.64 1.60
CA ALA A 227 -9.03 21.62 1.86
C ALA A 227 -9.19 21.40 3.37
N PRO A 228 -10.14 22.09 4.03
CA PRO A 228 -10.27 22.04 5.49
C PRO A 228 -10.66 20.65 6.02
N ASN A 229 -11.24 19.77 5.19
CA ASN A 229 -11.62 18.41 5.58
C ASN A 229 -10.55 17.36 5.21
N LEU A 230 -9.40 17.79 4.68
CA LEU A 230 -8.31 16.90 4.30
C LEU A 230 -7.68 16.29 5.55
N HIS A 231 -7.70 14.96 5.64
CA HIS A 231 -7.21 14.20 6.78
C HIS A 231 -5.86 13.51 6.48
N SER A 232 -5.65 13.09 5.23
CA SER A 232 -4.43 12.40 4.81
C SER A 232 -3.85 13.00 3.54
N PHE A 233 -2.54 13.27 3.57
CA PHE A 233 -1.79 13.83 2.45
C PHE A 233 -0.52 13.01 2.19
N PHE A 234 -0.38 12.54 0.95
CA PHE A 234 0.76 11.75 0.50
C PHE A 234 1.38 12.40 -0.73
N TYR A 235 2.70 12.58 -0.69
CA TYR A 235 3.47 13.06 -1.82
C TYR A 235 4.71 12.19 -2.03
N VAL A 236 4.95 11.77 -3.27
CA VAL A 236 6.14 11.04 -3.70
C VAL A 236 6.72 11.74 -4.93
N GLY A 237 7.91 12.32 -4.80
CA GLY A 237 8.61 13.01 -5.90
C GLY A 237 9.13 12.09 -7.00
N MET A 238 9.36 12.67 -8.19
CA MET A 238 9.91 12.00 -9.37
C MET A 238 11.40 11.67 -9.21
N ALA A 239 11.70 10.36 -9.17
CA ALA A 239 13.03 9.76 -9.29
C ALA A 239 14.09 10.11 -8.21
N LEU A 240 15.13 9.29 -8.12
CA LEU A 240 16.33 9.53 -7.30
C LEU A 240 17.43 10.26 -8.09
N ILE A 241 17.35 10.20 -9.42
CA ILE A 241 18.37 10.66 -10.36
C ILE A 241 17.77 11.94 -11.00
N ASN A 242 18.21 13.11 -10.54
CA ASN A 242 17.72 14.46 -10.90
C ASN A 242 16.32 14.84 -10.38
N PRO A 243 16.10 14.75 -9.06
CA PRO A 243 14.81 15.13 -8.49
C PRO A 243 14.60 16.64 -8.58
N GLN A 244 13.40 17.02 -9.00
CA GLN A 244 13.00 18.42 -9.13
C GLN A 244 12.44 18.93 -7.80
N PRO A 245 12.73 20.19 -7.42
CA PRO A 245 12.10 20.80 -6.25
C PRO A 245 10.61 20.96 -6.45
N CYS A 246 9.86 20.71 -5.38
CA CYS A 246 8.43 20.91 -5.32
C CYS A 246 8.10 21.66 -4.01
N SER A 247 7.51 22.84 -4.13
CA SER A 247 7.02 23.59 -2.98
C SER A 247 5.61 23.12 -2.62
N ILE A 248 5.37 22.74 -1.37
CA ILE A 248 4.06 22.24 -0.93
C ILE A 248 3.53 23.15 0.19
N ASP A 249 2.43 23.84 -0.09
CA ASP A 249 1.67 24.64 0.88
C ASP A 249 0.29 24.02 1.10
N VAL A 250 0.17 23.29 2.21
CA VAL A 250 -1.11 22.79 2.73
C VAL A 250 -1.41 23.38 4.11
N SER A 251 -0.85 24.56 4.41
CA SER A 251 -0.99 25.22 5.73
C SER A 251 -2.44 25.52 6.13
N GLN A 252 -3.33 25.64 5.14
CA GLN A 252 -4.76 25.86 5.37
C GLN A 252 -5.55 24.57 5.63
N CYS A 253 -4.94 23.40 5.46
CA CYS A 253 -5.55 22.09 5.66
C CYS A 253 -5.40 21.64 7.13
N GLN A 254 -6.08 22.32 8.04
CA GLN A 254 -5.87 22.18 9.49
C GLN A 254 -6.27 20.81 10.09
N ASN A 255 -7.03 19.98 9.37
CA ASN A 255 -7.46 18.65 9.82
C ASN A 255 -6.56 17.50 9.35
N ILE A 256 -5.42 17.80 8.71
CA ILE A 256 -4.45 16.76 8.32
C ILE A 256 -3.92 16.11 9.60
N ALA A 257 -4.21 14.82 9.76
CA ALA A 257 -3.68 13.97 10.82
C ALA A 257 -2.50 13.12 10.33
N TYR A 258 -2.50 12.75 9.05
CA TYR A 258 -1.47 11.90 8.46
C TYR A 258 -0.79 12.58 7.27
N MET A 259 0.53 12.77 7.35
CA MET A 259 1.33 13.32 6.27
C MET A 259 2.54 12.44 5.95
N SER A 260 2.70 12.08 4.68
CA SER A 260 3.86 11.35 4.18
C SER A 260 4.48 12.05 2.98
N LEU A 261 5.73 12.49 3.13
CA LEU A 261 6.50 13.18 2.11
C LEU A 261 7.70 12.31 1.72
N THR A 262 7.74 11.88 0.46
CA THR A 262 8.81 11.05 -0.09
C THR A 262 9.52 11.77 -1.23
N ASN A 263 10.86 11.74 -1.26
CA ASN A 263 11.68 12.36 -2.29
C ASN A 263 11.40 13.87 -2.49
N VAL A 264 11.06 14.61 -1.42
CA VAL A 264 10.95 16.08 -1.47
C VAL A 264 12.35 16.69 -1.54
N VAL A 265 12.55 17.70 -2.39
CA VAL A 265 13.82 18.44 -2.52
C VAL A 265 13.62 19.88 -2.04
N ASN A 266 14.59 20.42 -1.28
CA ASN A 266 14.57 21.78 -0.72
C ASN A 266 13.36 22.02 0.21
N GLY A 267 13.28 21.22 1.28
CA GLY A 267 12.16 21.21 2.24
C GLY A 267 12.29 22.20 3.40
N ASP A 268 12.86 23.39 3.20
CA ASP A 268 13.01 24.40 4.27
C ASP A 268 11.66 24.83 4.87
N TRP A 269 10.60 24.73 4.06
CA TRP A 269 9.20 25.00 4.45
C TRP A 269 8.58 23.93 5.37
N ILE A 270 9.21 22.76 5.56
CA ILE A 270 8.64 21.68 6.36
C ILE A 270 8.47 22.10 7.83
N GLU A 271 9.41 22.87 8.40
CA GLU A 271 9.30 23.37 9.78
C GLU A 271 8.03 24.22 9.95
N ASP A 272 7.83 25.21 9.08
CA ASP A 272 6.68 26.11 9.12
C ASP A 272 5.38 25.37 8.85
N LEU A 273 5.38 24.44 7.89
CA LEU A 273 4.22 23.63 7.58
C LEU A 273 3.80 22.77 8.78
N VAL A 274 4.74 22.03 9.36
CA VAL A 274 4.48 21.16 10.52
C VAL A 274 4.04 21.96 11.75
N TYR A 275 4.57 23.17 11.92
CA TYR A 275 4.10 24.09 12.97
C TYR A 275 2.66 24.57 12.74
N SER A 276 2.30 24.83 11.48
CA SER A 276 0.95 25.30 11.13
C SER A 276 -0.15 24.23 11.27
N LEU A 277 0.20 22.94 11.17
CA LEU A 277 -0.76 21.84 11.16
C LEU A 277 -1.10 21.35 12.58
N SER A 278 -2.11 21.98 13.17
CA SER A 278 -2.48 21.79 14.58
C SER A 278 -3.00 20.39 14.95
N ASN A 279 -3.48 19.60 13.98
CA ASN A 279 -4.00 18.24 14.18
C ASN A 279 -3.10 17.13 13.64
N LEU A 280 -1.86 17.44 13.26
CA LEU A 280 -0.94 16.45 12.70
C LEU A 280 -0.53 15.43 13.77
N GLU A 281 -0.94 14.18 13.59
CA GLU A 281 -0.64 13.04 14.49
C GLU A 281 0.55 12.23 13.98
N THR A 282 0.68 12.06 12.66
CA THR A 282 1.74 11.28 12.03
C THR A 282 2.43 12.07 10.92
N LEU A 283 3.76 12.18 11.01
CA LEU A 283 4.63 12.73 9.97
C LEU A 283 5.67 11.68 9.54
N ILE A 284 5.73 11.42 8.24
CA ILE A 284 6.71 10.51 7.63
C ILE A 284 7.48 11.26 6.56
N LEU A 285 8.81 11.28 6.68
CA LEU A 285 9.74 11.86 5.74
C LEU A 285 10.64 10.76 5.19
N VAL A 286 10.59 10.52 3.87
CA VAL A 286 11.35 9.43 3.23
C VAL A 286 12.21 9.99 2.11
N ARG A 287 13.53 9.81 2.19
CA ARG A 287 14.49 10.17 1.14
C ARG A 287 14.39 11.63 0.70
N CYS A 288 14.03 12.53 1.62
CA CYS A 288 14.02 13.96 1.34
C CYS A 288 15.46 14.47 1.16
N GLN A 289 15.67 15.36 0.19
CA GLN A 289 16.97 15.78 -0.29
C GLN A 289 17.19 17.27 -0.09
N ASN A 290 18.46 17.67 0.04
CA ASN A 290 18.87 19.05 0.31
C ASN A 290 18.21 19.65 1.58
N ILE A 291 17.98 18.82 2.60
CA ILE A 291 17.50 19.25 3.91
C ILE A 291 18.60 18.97 4.92
N GLY A 292 19.27 20.02 5.39
CA GLY A 292 20.37 19.90 6.36
C GLY A 292 19.91 19.77 7.80
N ARG A 293 18.76 20.35 8.15
CA ARG A 293 18.21 20.37 9.51
C ARG A 293 16.70 20.30 9.45
N ILE A 294 16.12 19.54 10.38
CA ILE A 294 14.68 19.47 10.56
C ILE A 294 14.36 19.86 12.00
N LYS A 295 13.51 20.87 12.18
CA LYS A 295 12.92 21.17 13.48
C LYS A 295 11.44 20.81 13.44
N VAL A 296 11.02 20.02 14.41
CA VAL A 296 9.63 19.61 14.55
C VAL A 296 9.05 20.23 15.80
N ARG A 297 8.20 21.23 15.61
CA ARG A 297 7.42 21.88 16.68
C ARG A 297 5.95 21.63 16.45
N ASN A 298 5.39 20.66 17.16
CA ASN A 298 3.98 20.33 17.03
C ASN A 298 3.40 19.80 18.36
N GLY A 299 2.22 20.27 18.73
CA GLY A 299 1.58 19.92 20.00
C GLY A 299 0.89 18.56 20.02
N LYS A 300 0.47 18.03 18.86
CA LYS A 300 -0.31 16.80 18.74
C LYS A 300 0.41 15.66 18.02
N LEU A 301 1.60 15.90 17.47
CA LEU A 301 2.36 14.86 16.77
C LEU A 301 2.72 13.70 17.70
N GLU A 302 2.19 12.52 17.39
CA GLU A 302 2.38 11.27 18.12
C GLU A 302 3.45 10.38 17.48
N ARG A 303 3.57 10.42 16.15
CA ARG A 303 4.54 9.62 15.39
C ARG A 303 5.35 10.45 14.41
N LEU A 304 6.66 10.30 14.48
CA LEU A 304 7.60 10.84 13.50
C LEU A 304 8.50 9.74 12.95
N GLU A 305 8.56 9.64 11.63
CA GLU A 305 9.50 8.78 10.92
C GLU A 305 10.36 9.59 9.95
N VAL A 306 11.68 9.41 10.04
CA VAL A 306 12.65 10.00 9.12
C VAL A 306 13.49 8.87 8.55
N VAL A 307 13.39 8.65 7.25
CA VAL A 307 13.96 7.47 6.56
C VAL A 307 14.81 7.89 5.38
N ASP A 308 16.07 7.49 5.36
CA ASP A 308 17.04 7.58 4.27
C ASP A 308 17.23 9.01 3.70
N CYS A 309 17.24 10.05 4.56
CA CYS A 309 17.50 11.44 4.17
C CYS A 309 19.02 11.75 4.16
N PRO A 310 19.69 11.86 2.99
CA PRO A 310 21.16 11.73 2.91
C PRO A 310 21.98 12.92 3.41
N LEU A 311 21.42 14.14 3.38
CA LEU A 311 22.13 15.37 3.79
C LEU A 311 21.71 15.87 5.18
N LEU A 312 20.91 15.09 5.89
CA LEU A 312 20.34 15.50 7.16
C LEU A 312 21.39 15.42 8.27
N ALA A 313 21.82 16.59 8.76
CA ALA A 313 22.84 16.71 9.80
C ALA A 313 22.25 16.86 11.21
N SER A 314 21.00 17.33 11.35
CA SER A 314 20.38 17.48 12.67
C SER A 314 18.85 17.38 12.66
N ILE A 315 18.29 16.83 13.74
CA ILE A 315 16.86 16.78 14.04
C ILE A 315 16.63 17.34 15.44
N GLU A 316 15.76 18.35 15.54
CA GLU A 316 15.37 18.95 16.81
C GLU A 316 13.88 18.74 17.07
N LEU A 317 13.56 18.05 18.16
CA LEU A 317 12.20 17.62 18.47
C LEU A 317 11.66 18.38 19.68
N SER A 318 10.65 19.21 19.41
CA SER A 318 9.85 19.91 20.42
C SER A 318 8.38 19.52 20.25
N ALA A 319 8.11 18.22 20.33
CA ALA A 319 6.78 17.64 20.22
C ALA A 319 6.44 16.87 21.51
N LYS A 320 5.61 17.46 22.37
CA LYS A 320 5.33 16.95 23.72
C LYS A 320 4.52 15.65 23.72
N SER A 321 3.70 15.44 22.70
CA SER A 321 2.82 14.27 22.56
C SER A 321 3.49 13.13 21.77
N LEU A 322 4.78 13.27 21.42
CA LEU A 322 5.47 12.29 20.60
C LEU A 322 5.68 10.98 21.37
N GLU A 323 5.03 9.92 20.90
CA GLU A 323 5.09 8.59 21.49
C GLU A 323 6.01 7.65 20.70
N SER A 324 6.11 7.83 19.38
CA SER A 324 6.90 6.97 18.49
C SER A 324 7.85 7.78 17.63
N PHE A 325 9.14 7.51 17.74
CA PHE A 325 10.18 8.08 16.88
C PHE A 325 10.97 7.00 16.16
N ARG A 326 11.00 7.08 14.83
CA ARG A 326 11.83 6.23 13.97
C ARG A 326 12.79 7.08 13.15
N TYR A 327 14.08 6.81 13.32
CA TYR A 327 15.12 7.25 12.41
C TYR A 327 15.71 6.04 11.68
N LYS A 328 15.84 6.15 10.37
CA LYS A 328 16.61 5.21 9.54
C LYS A 328 17.47 6.04 8.61
N GLY A 329 18.79 5.96 8.75
CA GLY A 329 19.74 6.65 7.88
C GLY A 329 20.38 5.72 6.87
N VAL A 330 21.06 6.32 5.90
CA VAL A 330 22.10 5.63 5.11
C VAL A 330 23.21 5.21 6.09
N ASN A 331 23.80 4.02 5.90
CA ASN A 331 24.82 3.50 6.82
C ASN A 331 25.87 4.57 7.19
N SER A 332 26.15 4.68 8.49
CA SER A 332 27.07 5.69 9.05
C SER A 332 26.61 7.15 8.86
N SER A 333 25.30 7.40 8.94
CA SER A 333 24.76 8.75 8.93
C SER A 333 25.15 9.53 10.19
N ASN A 334 25.71 10.73 10.01
CA ASN A 334 26.12 11.62 11.08
C ASN A 334 25.02 12.68 11.30
N CYS A 335 23.93 12.27 11.94
CA CYS A 335 22.80 13.14 12.24
C CYS A 335 22.66 13.30 13.75
N ASP A 336 22.74 14.54 14.25
CA ASP A 336 22.51 14.81 15.67
C ASP A 336 21.01 14.90 15.96
N ILE A 337 20.53 14.10 16.91
CA ILE A 337 19.11 14.04 17.27
C ILE A 337 18.95 14.54 18.70
N SER A 338 18.13 15.59 18.87
CA SER A 338 17.86 16.20 20.17
C SER A 338 16.37 16.17 20.53
N PHE A 339 16.06 15.59 21.68
CA PHE A 339 14.70 15.49 22.23
C PHE A 339 14.46 16.60 23.26
N ILE A 340 14.19 17.82 22.81
CA ILE A 340 14.07 19.02 23.69
C ILE A 340 12.83 18.92 24.60
N ALA A 341 11.67 18.62 24.02
CA ALA A 341 10.40 18.51 24.75
C ALA A 341 9.74 17.13 24.65
N SER A 342 10.28 16.24 23.81
CA SER A 342 9.73 14.92 23.49
C SER A 342 10.15 13.85 24.49
N LYS A 343 9.70 13.99 25.76
CA LYS A 343 10.12 13.11 26.87
C LYS A 343 9.23 11.87 27.09
N PHE A 344 8.08 11.82 26.42
CA PHE A 344 7.07 10.76 26.60
C PHE A 344 7.14 9.67 25.52
N ILE A 345 8.28 9.55 24.84
CA ILE A 345 8.49 8.54 23.80
C ILE A 345 8.41 7.15 24.43
N LYS A 346 7.56 6.30 23.86
CA LYS A 346 7.38 4.89 24.20
C LYS A 346 8.14 3.98 23.24
N ASP A 347 8.20 4.35 21.96
CA ASP A 347 8.86 3.59 20.90
C ASP A 347 10.01 4.40 20.28
N LEU A 348 11.24 3.96 20.50
CA LEU A 348 12.44 4.53 19.88
C LEU A 348 13.08 3.50 18.94
N SER A 349 13.17 3.82 17.65
CA SER A 349 13.84 3.00 16.65
C SER A 349 14.89 3.82 15.92
N ILE A 350 16.16 3.41 16.00
CA ILE A 350 17.29 4.05 15.32
C ILE A 350 17.98 3.02 14.44
N GLU A 351 18.10 3.31 13.15
CA GLU A 351 18.80 2.48 12.18
C GLU A 351 19.87 3.30 11.44
N GLY A 352 21.11 2.79 11.37
CA GLY A 352 22.19 3.36 10.55
C GLY A 352 22.76 4.69 11.05
N LEU A 353 22.52 5.05 12.31
CA LEU A 353 23.00 6.29 12.92
C LEU A 353 24.35 6.08 13.63
N VAL A 354 25.26 7.04 13.47
CA VAL A 354 26.52 7.11 14.22
C VAL A 354 26.19 7.59 15.64
N ILE A 355 26.03 6.64 16.57
CA ILE A 355 25.78 6.91 17.99
C ILE A 355 26.88 6.31 18.86
N THR A 356 27.23 7.02 19.95
CA THR A 356 28.11 6.53 21.00
C THR A 356 27.29 5.94 22.15
N GLY A 357 27.91 5.10 22.98
CA GLY A 357 27.29 4.59 24.21
C GLY A 357 26.86 5.72 25.15
N GLU A 358 27.72 6.71 25.36
CA GLU A 358 27.44 7.89 26.19
C GLU A 358 26.22 8.68 25.69
N TRP A 359 26.12 8.87 24.38
CA TRP A 359 24.96 9.53 23.79
C TRP A 359 23.68 8.74 24.11
N LEU A 360 23.68 7.42 23.87
CA LEU A 360 22.51 6.59 24.13
C LEU A 360 22.11 6.60 25.60
N GLU A 361 23.06 6.45 26.52
CA GLU A 361 22.84 6.53 27.96
C GLU A 361 22.18 7.87 28.35
N SER A 362 22.70 8.98 27.82
CA SER A 362 22.15 10.31 28.09
C SER A 362 20.71 10.49 27.60
N GLN A 363 20.33 9.84 26.49
CA GLN A 363 18.98 9.91 25.95
C GLN A 363 18.02 9.01 26.74
N ILE A 364 18.40 7.76 27.00
CA ILE A 364 17.57 6.81 27.77
C ILE A 364 17.27 7.36 29.17
N ALA A 365 18.24 8.02 29.82
CA ALA A 365 18.04 8.65 31.12
C ALA A 365 16.95 9.73 31.13
N GLN A 366 16.65 10.35 29.99
CA GLN A 366 15.64 11.41 29.85
C GLN A 366 14.26 10.86 29.44
N LEU A 367 14.18 9.66 28.88
CA LEU A 367 12.98 9.08 28.28
C LEU A 367 12.26 8.13 29.25
N HIS A 368 11.64 8.68 30.30
CA HIS A 368 11.07 7.90 31.40
C HIS A 368 9.92 6.94 31.02
N CYS A 369 9.32 7.10 29.85
CA CYS A 369 8.20 6.29 29.36
C CYS A 369 8.61 5.26 28.30
N LEU A 370 9.91 5.06 28.04
CA LEU A 370 10.39 4.21 26.97
C LEU A 370 10.05 2.72 27.20
N GLU A 371 9.16 2.17 26.37
CA GLU A 371 8.75 0.77 26.40
C GLU A 371 9.53 -0.09 25.40
N THR A 372 9.92 0.48 24.26
CA THR A 372 10.64 -0.23 23.21
C THR A 372 11.84 0.55 22.69
N LEU A 373 12.99 -0.11 22.66
CA LEU A 373 14.23 0.40 22.07
C LEU A 373 14.71 -0.55 20.98
N ARG A 374 14.86 -0.05 19.74
CA ARG A 374 15.39 -0.80 18.61
C ARG A 374 16.60 -0.07 18.03
N LEU A 375 17.76 -0.71 18.05
CA LEU A 375 18.99 -0.22 17.44
C LEU A 375 19.41 -1.18 16.33
N LYS A 376 19.64 -0.64 15.13
CA LYS A 376 20.02 -1.45 13.97
C LYS A 376 21.16 -0.80 13.18
N GLY A 377 22.23 -1.53 12.88
CA GLY A 377 23.33 -0.99 12.07
C GLY A 377 23.98 0.26 12.69
N CYS A 378 23.97 0.38 14.02
CA CYS A 378 24.65 1.45 14.74
C CYS A 378 26.12 1.08 14.90
N ASP A 379 26.88 1.13 13.81
CA ASP A 379 28.21 0.53 13.75
C ASP A 379 29.24 1.24 14.63
N SER A 380 29.06 2.51 14.97
CA SER A 380 29.97 3.21 15.90
C SER A 380 29.79 2.84 17.37
N LEU A 381 28.73 2.10 17.71
CA LEU A 381 28.44 1.67 19.07
C LEU A 381 29.34 0.49 19.44
N THR A 382 30.37 0.74 20.26
CA THR A 382 31.29 -0.30 20.74
C THR A 382 30.81 -0.98 22.01
N ASN A 383 30.27 -0.19 22.94
CA ASN A 383 29.74 -0.65 24.22
C ASN A 383 28.35 -0.07 24.41
N ILE A 384 27.45 -0.86 24.99
CA ILE A 384 26.08 -0.42 25.29
C ILE A 384 25.75 -0.64 26.77
N LYS A 385 25.28 0.42 27.44
CA LYS A 385 24.66 0.31 28.76
C LYS A 385 23.21 0.72 28.68
N VAL A 386 22.31 -0.15 29.11
CA VAL A 386 20.87 0.11 29.10
C VAL A 386 20.32 -0.14 30.50
N PHE A 387 20.09 0.94 31.24
CA PHE A 387 19.37 0.92 32.50
C PHE A 387 18.01 1.61 32.31
N HIS A 388 16.92 0.87 32.45
CA HIS A 388 15.58 1.44 32.28
C HIS A 388 14.49 0.64 33.00
N GLU A 389 13.65 1.33 33.79
CA GLU A 389 12.64 0.68 34.62
C GLU A 389 11.38 0.25 33.86
N THR A 390 11.04 0.93 32.76
CA THR A 390 9.81 0.67 32.00
C THR A 390 10.07 -0.01 30.65
N LEU A 391 11.33 -0.31 30.31
CA LEU A 391 11.67 -0.92 29.02
C LEU A 391 11.20 -2.38 28.96
N ARG A 392 10.40 -2.69 27.95
CA ARG A 392 9.78 -4.00 27.72
C ARG A 392 10.43 -4.75 26.57
N ILE A 393 10.81 -4.04 25.52
CA ILE A 393 11.38 -4.64 24.31
C ILE A 393 12.73 -3.98 24.00
N LEU A 394 13.77 -4.79 23.89
CA LEU A 394 15.10 -4.36 23.45
C LEU A 394 15.55 -5.19 22.26
N GLU A 395 15.84 -4.50 21.16
CA GLU A 395 16.28 -5.12 19.91
C GLU A 395 17.61 -4.50 19.44
N LEU A 396 18.64 -5.33 19.34
CA LEU A 396 19.96 -4.97 18.82
C LEU A 396 20.24 -5.77 17.56
N HIS A 397 20.35 -5.12 16.40
CA HIS A 397 20.47 -5.80 15.11
C HIS A 397 21.66 -5.28 14.30
N LYS A 398 22.61 -6.17 13.96
CA LYS A 398 23.74 -5.89 13.08
C LYS A 398 24.56 -4.66 13.49
N CYS A 399 24.79 -4.43 14.77
CA CYS A 399 25.74 -3.41 15.24
C CYS A 399 27.16 -4.00 15.16
N LEU A 400 27.90 -3.71 14.08
CA LEU A 400 29.05 -4.52 13.66
C LEU A 400 30.30 -4.41 14.56
N HIS A 401 30.42 -3.32 15.32
CA HIS A 401 31.53 -3.07 16.25
C HIS A 401 31.13 -3.15 17.72
N LEU A 402 29.90 -3.58 18.04
CA LEU A 402 29.49 -3.82 19.41
C LEU A 402 30.31 -4.99 19.97
N VAL A 403 30.98 -4.77 21.11
CA VAL A 403 31.83 -5.74 21.80
C VAL A 403 31.24 -6.11 23.16
N GLU A 404 30.68 -5.13 23.88
CA GLU A 404 30.25 -5.29 25.27
C GLU A 404 28.83 -4.75 25.49
N ALA A 405 28.04 -5.45 26.31
CA ALA A 405 26.71 -5.03 26.73
C ALA A 405 26.49 -5.17 28.25
N ASP A 406 25.96 -4.11 28.85
CA ASP A 406 25.49 -4.07 30.24
C ASP A 406 24.00 -3.70 30.24
N ILE A 407 23.14 -4.66 30.56
CA ILE A 407 21.69 -4.49 30.47
C ILE A 407 21.09 -4.71 31.85
N ASP A 408 20.40 -3.68 32.34
CA ASP A 408 19.67 -3.68 33.60
C ASP A 408 18.26 -3.10 33.42
N THR A 409 17.35 -3.97 32.98
CA THR A 409 15.99 -3.60 32.59
C THR A 409 15.00 -4.61 33.18
N PRO A 410 14.58 -4.46 34.45
CA PRO A 410 13.83 -5.50 35.17
C PRO A 410 12.44 -5.80 34.60
N GLN A 411 11.85 -4.90 33.82
CA GLN A 411 10.55 -5.08 33.15
C GLN A 411 10.67 -5.63 31.71
N LEU A 412 11.87 -6.04 31.29
CA LEU A 412 12.10 -6.54 29.94
C LEU A 412 11.36 -7.87 29.72
N ILE A 413 10.53 -7.92 28.69
CA ILE A 413 9.74 -9.10 28.28
C ILE A 413 10.26 -9.71 26.99
N ALA A 414 10.98 -8.95 26.17
CA ALA A 414 11.55 -9.43 24.92
C ALA A 414 12.92 -8.83 24.64
N PHE A 415 13.91 -9.69 24.47
CA PHE A 415 15.24 -9.35 24.01
C PHE A 415 15.51 -9.99 22.65
N LYS A 416 15.94 -9.20 21.66
CA LYS A 416 16.40 -9.74 20.38
C LYS A 416 17.79 -9.21 20.08
N TYR A 417 18.70 -10.14 19.80
CA TYR A 417 20.04 -9.83 19.36
C TYR A 417 20.30 -10.47 18.01
N ARG A 418 20.84 -9.70 17.07
CA ARG A 418 21.43 -10.21 15.83
C ARG A 418 22.80 -9.58 15.60
N GLY A 419 23.84 -10.38 15.40
CA GLY A 419 25.17 -9.83 15.13
C GLY A 419 26.31 -10.80 15.48
N LYS A 420 27.51 -10.24 15.64
CA LYS A 420 28.71 -10.97 16.06
C LYS A 420 28.64 -11.39 17.54
N LEU A 421 29.60 -12.17 18.01
CA LEU A 421 29.59 -12.60 19.40
C LEU A 421 30.12 -11.50 20.34
N ILE A 422 29.28 -11.07 21.28
CA ILE A 422 29.57 -9.99 22.26
C ILE A 422 29.71 -10.54 23.68
N GLU A 423 30.34 -9.74 24.54
CA GLU A 423 30.45 -10.01 25.97
C GLU A 423 29.34 -9.28 26.73
N PHE A 424 28.78 -9.93 27.74
CA PHE A 424 27.84 -9.31 28.66
C PHE A 424 28.53 -9.13 30.01
N CYS A 425 28.51 -7.91 30.55
CA CYS A 425 28.93 -7.68 31.93
C CYS A 425 27.78 -7.95 32.89
N LYS A 426 26.55 -7.68 32.43
CA LYS A 426 25.32 -7.84 33.21
C LYS A 426 24.13 -8.04 32.28
N MET A 427 23.18 -8.86 32.72
CA MET A 427 21.88 -9.06 32.08
C MET A 427 20.82 -9.23 33.17
N VAL A 428 20.07 -8.17 33.45
CA VAL A 428 18.90 -8.18 34.33
C VAL A 428 17.66 -7.92 33.48
N SER A 429 16.72 -8.86 33.55
CA SER A 429 15.47 -8.84 32.80
C SER A 429 14.32 -9.40 33.64
N GLY A 430 13.09 -9.30 33.13
CA GLY A 430 11.92 -9.91 33.76
C GLY A 430 12.01 -11.45 33.79
N SER A 431 11.34 -12.06 34.76
CA SER A 431 11.39 -13.52 35.00
C SER A 431 10.94 -14.38 33.83
N ASP A 432 10.04 -13.87 32.98
CA ASP A 432 9.46 -14.56 31.82
C ASP A 432 9.89 -13.90 30.50
N CYS A 433 11.06 -13.27 30.48
CA CYS A 433 11.57 -12.60 29.29
C CYS A 433 11.87 -13.61 28.17
N ALA A 434 11.37 -13.35 26.96
CA ALA A 434 11.70 -14.12 25.77
C ALA A 434 12.98 -13.58 25.12
N ALA A 435 13.92 -14.45 24.78
CA ALA A 435 15.15 -14.07 24.08
C ALA A 435 15.24 -14.73 22.70
N THR A 436 15.65 -13.96 21.70
CA THR A 436 16.09 -14.47 20.40
C THR A 436 17.50 -14.01 20.10
N LEU A 437 18.42 -14.95 19.91
CA LEU A 437 19.82 -14.70 19.58
C LEU A 437 20.10 -15.24 18.17
N ASP A 438 20.40 -14.35 17.22
CA ASP A 438 20.72 -14.66 15.82
C ASP A 438 22.19 -14.30 15.53
N MET A 439 23.07 -15.28 15.60
CA MET A 439 24.51 -15.03 15.51
C MET A 439 25.01 -15.13 14.08
N ASP A 440 25.78 -14.12 13.67
CA ASP A 440 26.42 -14.09 12.36
C ASP A 440 27.51 -15.19 12.27
N PRO A 441 27.68 -15.83 11.10
CA PRO A 441 28.76 -16.77 10.88
C PRO A 441 30.12 -16.06 10.98
N GLU A 442 30.94 -16.44 11.95
CA GLU A 442 32.36 -16.08 11.94
C GLU A 442 33.14 -17.02 11.01
N PRO A 443 34.08 -16.50 10.22
CA PRO A 443 34.89 -17.34 9.36
C PRO A 443 35.83 -18.19 10.24
N LEU A 444 35.62 -19.51 10.23
CA LEU A 444 36.37 -20.52 10.98
C LEU A 444 37.83 -20.58 10.48
N TYR A 445 38.68 -19.64 10.89
CA TYR A 445 40.08 -19.63 10.47
C TYR A 445 41.08 -20.05 11.53
N ASN A 446 40.75 -20.13 12.83
CA ASN A 446 41.57 -20.81 13.85
C ASN A 446 40.85 -20.85 15.21
N ASN A 447 40.81 -22.02 15.85
CA ASN A 447 40.28 -22.33 17.20
C ASN A 447 38.75 -22.38 17.42
N ASP A 448 38.15 -23.49 16.99
CA ASP A 448 36.77 -23.90 17.33
C ASP A 448 36.48 -23.87 18.85
N LEU A 449 37.47 -24.21 19.68
CA LEU A 449 37.32 -24.19 21.14
C LEU A 449 37.11 -22.78 21.70
N TYR A 450 37.82 -21.77 21.17
CA TYR A 450 37.72 -20.40 21.70
C TYR A 450 36.34 -19.81 21.44
N HIS A 451 35.81 -20.00 20.22
CA HIS A 451 34.45 -19.60 19.87
C HIS A 451 33.40 -20.33 20.72
N PHE A 452 33.59 -21.63 20.98
CA PHE A 452 32.71 -22.40 21.86
C PHE A 452 32.69 -21.86 23.30
N TYR A 453 33.85 -21.52 23.87
CA TYR A 453 33.91 -20.94 25.22
C TYR A 453 33.18 -19.60 25.29
N ARG A 454 33.42 -18.68 24.34
CA ARG A 454 32.73 -17.39 24.34
C ARG A 454 31.21 -17.53 24.17
N LEU A 455 30.76 -18.47 23.34
CA LEU A 455 29.34 -18.77 23.18
C LEU A 455 28.73 -19.31 24.48
N ARG A 456 29.39 -20.25 25.14
CA ARG A 456 28.96 -20.78 26.43
C ARG A 456 28.83 -19.66 27.46
N ASP A 457 29.84 -18.78 27.52
CA ASP A 457 29.87 -17.68 28.49
C ASP A 457 28.74 -16.68 28.21
N LEU A 458 28.47 -16.35 26.93
CA LEU A 458 27.31 -15.56 26.53
C LEU A 458 25.99 -16.21 26.98
N LEU A 459 25.80 -17.50 26.68
CA LEU A 459 24.56 -18.21 27.00
C LEU A 459 24.31 -18.34 28.50
N SER A 460 25.36 -18.26 29.32
CA SER A 460 25.22 -18.30 30.79
C SER A 460 24.35 -17.16 31.35
N TYR A 461 24.28 -16.02 30.66
CA TYR A 461 23.45 -14.87 31.02
C TYR A 461 21.96 -15.03 30.67
N PHE A 462 21.60 -16.05 29.87
CA PHE A 462 20.24 -16.23 29.36
C PHE A 462 19.48 -17.41 30.00
N GLY A 463 20.03 -18.00 31.07
CA GLY A 463 19.46 -19.19 31.71
C GLY A 463 18.04 -19.01 32.28
N HIS A 464 17.65 -17.79 32.63
CA HIS A 464 16.31 -17.46 33.15
C HIS A 464 15.28 -17.10 32.07
N PHE A 465 15.69 -16.91 30.81
CA PHE A 465 14.79 -16.50 29.72
C PHE A 465 13.90 -17.65 29.24
N LYS A 466 12.61 -17.38 29.02
CA LYS A 466 11.61 -18.37 28.58
C LYS A 466 10.56 -17.72 27.64
N PRO A 467 10.51 -18.08 26.34
CA PRO A 467 11.40 -18.99 25.61
C PRO A 467 12.74 -18.35 25.21
N LEU A 468 13.79 -19.18 25.07
CA LEU A 468 15.07 -18.82 24.45
C LEU A 468 15.17 -19.47 23.07
N LYS A 469 15.34 -18.67 22.01
CA LYS A 469 15.56 -19.11 20.64
C LYS A 469 16.96 -18.73 20.18
N ILE A 470 17.75 -19.71 19.74
CA ILE A 470 19.09 -19.49 19.20
C ILE A 470 19.08 -19.86 17.72
N ILE A 471 19.57 -18.96 16.88
CA ILE A 471 19.75 -19.14 15.43
C ILE A 471 21.24 -18.99 15.16
N CYS A 472 21.86 -20.07 14.66
CA CYS A 472 23.24 -20.07 14.22
C CYS A 472 23.28 -20.42 12.74
N CYS A 473 23.71 -19.48 11.89
CA CYS A 473 23.95 -19.79 10.48
C CYS A 473 25.33 -20.44 10.34
N SER A 474 25.43 -21.77 10.22
CA SER A 474 26.69 -22.41 9.83
C SER A 474 26.88 -22.31 8.31
N GLN A 475 27.96 -21.70 7.82
CA GLN A 475 28.40 -21.94 6.45
C GLN A 475 28.89 -23.39 6.36
N LYS A 476 28.16 -24.26 5.66
CA LYS A 476 28.72 -25.52 5.19
C LYS A 476 29.78 -25.18 4.15
N VAL A 477 31.05 -25.23 4.55
CA VAL A 477 32.16 -25.29 3.60
C VAL A 477 32.06 -26.65 2.92
N TYR A 478 31.57 -26.68 1.68
CA TYR A 478 31.77 -27.84 0.81
C TYR A 478 33.25 -27.85 0.44
N SER A 479 34.02 -28.68 1.13
CA SER A 479 35.33 -29.11 0.69
C SER A 479 35.16 -30.14 -0.44
N ASN A 480 35.62 -29.81 -1.64
CA ASN A 480 36.18 -30.78 -2.58
C ASN A 480 37.37 -30.13 -3.28
#